data_AF-A0A4S8JM59-F1
#
_entry.id   AF-A0A4S8JM59-F1
#
_cell.length_a   1.000
_cell.length_b   1.000
_cell.length_c   1.000
_cell.angle_alpha   90.00
_cell.angle_beta   90.00
_cell.angle_gamma   90.00
#
_symmetry.space_group_name_H-M   'P 1'
#
loop_
_entity.id
_entity.type
_entity.pdbx_description
1 polymer ?
#
loop_
_entity_poly.entity_id
_entity_poly.type
_entity_poly.pdbx_seq_one_letter_code
_entity_poly.pdbx_strand_id
1 'polypeptide(L)'
;MAIVGIGGIGKTTLAKKLPHRACVSQEFSETDLLRNIIEGAGGKYTREQSRSQLEPTVERLLRGNKFLLVLDDVWDAQIWDDLLRNPLQGGAAGSRVLVTTRNAGIARQMKAATSTR
;
A
#
# COMPACT_ATOMS: atom_id res chain seq x y z
N MET A 1 -11.03 -4.15 2.68
CA MET A 1 -11.98 -3.27 1.96
C MET A 1 -11.31 -2.97 0.64
N ALA A 2 -11.80 -3.55 -0.45
CA ALA A 2 -11.42 -3.17 -1.80
C ALA A 2 -12.60 -2.39 -2.40
N ILE A 3 -12.35 -1.18 -2.87
CA ILE A 3 -13.36 -0.33 -3.50
C ILE A 3 -13.06 -0.36 -5.00
N VAL A 4 -13.90 -1.07 -5.76
CA VAL A 4 -13.88 -1.02 -7.22
C VAL A 4 -14.62 0.25 -7.64
N GLY A 5 -13.96 1.16 -8.36
CA GLY A 5 -14.58 2.43 -8.76
C GLY A 5 -13.92 3.02 -10.00
N ILE A 6 -14.75 3.24 -11.02
CA ILE A 6 -14.43 3.81 -12.34
C ILE A 6 -13.57 5.08 -12.20
N GLY A 7 -12.63 5.27 -13.12
CA GLY A 7 -11.65 6.35 -13.12
C GLY A 7 -12.28 7.75 -13.04
N GLY A 8 -11.57 8.68 -12.39
CA GLY A 8 -11.85 10.12 -12.51
C GLY A 8 -12.45 10.85 -11.29
N ILE A 9 -12.80 10.19 -10.18
CA ILE A 9 -13.62 10.82 -9.11
C ILE A 9 -12.81 11.54 -7.99
N GLY A 10 -11.49 11.64 -8.08
CA GLY A 10 -10.72 12.33 -7.02
C GLY A 10 -10.65 11.53 -5.70
N LYS A 11 -10.53 10.20 -5.81
CA LYS A 11 -10.22 9.27 -4.71
C LYS A 11 -8.94 9.67 -3.94
N THR A 12 -8.04 10.38 -4.63
CA THR A 12 -6.79 10.96 -4.14
C THR A 12 -6.98 12.13 -3.16
N THR A 13 -8.13 12.83 -3.19
CA THR A 13 -8.36 14.05 -2.40
C THR A 13 -8.80 13.76 -0.96
N LEU A 14 -9.44 12.62 -0.70
CA LEU A 14 -9.88 12.22 0.65
C LEU A 14 -8.73 11.64 1.51
N ALA A 15 -7.52 11.52 0.95
CA ALA A 15 -6.38 10.88 1.61
C ALA A 15 -5.61 11.77 2.61
N LYS A 16 -5.80 13.10 2.56
CA LYS A 16 -4.87 14.07 3.16
C LYS A 16 -4.99 14.33 4.67
N LYS A 17 -5.87 13.65 5.42
CA LYS A 17 -6.21 14.05 6.81
C LYS A 17 -5.86 13.07 7.93
N LEU A 18 -5.12 11.99 7.66
CA LEU A 18 -4.53 11.15 8.71
C LEU A 18 -3.00 11.13 8.56
N PRO A 19 -2.24 11.20 9.67
CA PRO A 19 -0.82 10.84 9.64
C PRO A 19 -0.67 9.38 9.19
N HIS A 20 0.30 9.10 8.32
CA HIS A 20 0.60 7.77 7.75
C HIS A 20 -0.44 7.21 6.76
N ARG A 21 -0.86 8.02 5.78
CA ARG A 21 -1.56 7.55 4.58
C ARG A 21 -0.66 7.67 3.36
N ALA A 22 -0.29 6.53 2.79
CA ALA A 22 0.40 6.45 1.51
C ALA A 22 -0.60 5.97 0.44
N CYS A 23 -0.67 6.70 -0.68
CA CYS A 23 -1.35 6.25 -1.88
C CYS A 23 -0.27 5.86 -2.88
N VAL A 24 -0.31 4.62 -3.36
CA VAL A 24 0.66 4.15 -4.34
C VAL A 24 -0.06 3.51 -5.52
N SER A 25 0.22 4.02 -6.71
CA SER A 25 -0.17 3.41 -7.98
C SER A 25 0.83 2.31 -8.34
N GLN A 26 0.40 1.22 -8.99
CA GLN A 26 1.29 0.12 -9.37
C GLN A 26 2.10 0.36 -10.66
N GLU A 27 2.06 1.55 -11.25
CA GLU A 27 2.94 1.91 -12.39
C GLU A 27 4.44 1.97 -12.04
N PHE A 28 4.79 1.72 -10.77
CA PHE A 28 6.13 1.87 -10.24
C PHE A 28 6.77 0.54 -9.82
N SER A 29 8.11 0.49 -9.80
CA SER A 29 8.85 -0.71 -9.38
C SER A 29 8.57 -1.08 -7.91
N GLU A 30 8.89 -2.31 -7.50
CA GLU A 30 8.82 -2.73 -6.09
C GLU A 30 9.57 -1.77 -5.15
N THR A 31 10.74 -1.29 -5.57
CA THR A 31 11.52 -0.34 -4.78
C THR A 31 10.83 1.02 -4.65
N ASP A 32 10.16 1.47 -5.70
CA ASP A 32 9.42 2.74 -5.68
C ASP A 32 8.17 2.64 -4.80
N LEU A 33 7.51 1.47 -4.77
CA LEU A 33 6.43 1.21 -3.82
C LEU A 33 6.90 1.40 -2.38
N LEU A 34 8.03 0.77 -2.01
CA LEU A 34 8.58 0.89 -0.67
C LEU A 34 8.99 2.33 -0.34
N ARG A 35 9.62 3.04 -1.30
CA ARG A 35 9.99 4.46 -1.16
C ARG A 35 8.78 5.35 -0.91
N ASN A 36 7.71 5.17 -1.67
CA ASN A 36 6.46 5.92 -1.51
C ASN A 36 5.82 5.66 -0.15
N ILE A 37 5.91 4.42 0.37
CA ILE A 37 5.43 4.09 1.72
C ILE A 37 6.28 4.79 2.77
N ILE A 38 7.61 4.78 2.63
CA ILE A 38 8.53 5.46 3.55
C ILE A 38 8.22 6.95 3.59
N GLU A 39 8.06 7.59 2.43
CA GLU A 39 7.71 9.01 2.33
C GLU A 39 6.36 9.32 2.96
N GLY A 40 5.33 8.52 2.65
CA GLY A 40 3.99 8.68 3.23
C GLY A 40 3.93 8.44 4.74
N ALA A 41 4.89 7.69 5.28
CA ALA A 41 5.07 7.51 6.72
C ALA A 41 5.90 8.62 7.39
N GLY A 42 6.40 9.60 6.62
CA GLY A 42 7.27 10.68 7.11
C GLY A 42 8.74 10.29 7.25
N GLY A 43 9.13 9.13 6.71
CA GLY A 43 10.50 8.65 6.67
C GLY A 43 11.30 9.25 5.51
N LYS A 44 12.60 8.97 5.50
CA LYS A 44 13.53 9.35 4.43
C LYS A 44 14.17 8.11 3.83
N TYR A 45 14.45 8.18 2.54
CA TYR A 45 15.15 7.15 1.79
C TYR A 45 16.15 7.81 0.81
N THR A 46 17.06 7.01 0.24
CA THR A 46 17.91 7.43 -0.88
C THR A 46 17.62 6.57 -2.11
N ARG A 47 17.95 7.08 -3.31
CA ARG A 47 17.62 6.40 -4.58
C ARG A 47 18.43 5.14 -4.80
N GLU A 48 19.58 5.03 -4.14
CA GLU A 48 20.53 3.92 -4.24
C GLU A 48 20.12 2.74 -3.35
N GLN A 49 19.16 2.94 -2.43
CA GLN A 49 18.72 1.89 -1.53
C GLN A 49 18.03 0.76 -2.30
N SER A 50 18.50 -0.45 -2.04
CA SER A 50 17.92 -1.68 -2.55
C SER A 50 16.67 -2.08 -1.76
N ARG A 51 15.90 -3.01 -2.32
CA ARG A 51 14.74 -3.62 -1.65
C ARG A 51 15.05 -4.12 -0.24
N SER A 52 16.18 -4.81 -0.04
CA SER A 52 16.60 -5.34 1.27
C SER A 52 16.93 -4.26 2.31
N GLN A 53 17.17 -3.02 1.88
CA GLN A 53 17.37 -1.87 2.77
C GLN A 53 16.07 -1.09 3.02
N LEU A 54 15.16 -1.09 2.04
CA LEU A 54 13.89 -0.39 2.11
C LEU A 54 12.84 -1.15 2.94
N GLU A 55 12.75 -2.48 2.82
CA GLU A 55 11.77 -3.29 3.58
C GLU A 55 11.88 -3.11 5.11
N PRO A 56 13.07 -3.23 5.73
CA PRO A 56 13.20 -3.02 7.17
C PRO A 56 12.89 -1.57 7.59
N THR A 57 13.11 -0.61 6.69
CA THR A 57 12.78 0.80 6.94
C THR A 57 11.28 1.00 7.00
N VAL A 58 10.53 0.40 6.07
CA VAL A 58 9.05 0.40 6.10
C VAL A 58 8.55 -0.25 7.38
N GLU A 59 9.06 -1.44 7.72
CA GLU A 59 8.63 -2.16 8.93
C GLU A 59 8.83 -1.30 10.17
N ARG A 60 10.01 -0.68 10.33
CA ARG A 60 10.31 0.18 11.48
C ARG A 60 9.38 1.40 11.56
N LEU A 61 9.05 2.02 10.44
CA LEU A 61 8.18 3.21 10.42
C LEU A 61 6.73 2.87 10.75
N LEU A 62 6.26 1.69 10.36
CA LEU A 62 4.87 1.29 10.55
C LEU A 62 4.63 0.50 11.83
N ARG A 63 5.68 -0.09 12.42
CA ARG A 63 5.60 -0.86 13.65
C ARG A 63 4.99 -0.02 14.77
N GLY A 64 3.90 -0.51 15.35
CA GLY A 64 3.18 0.17 16.43
C GLY A 64 2.38 1.41 16.01
N ASN A 65 2.38 1.75 14.71
CA ASN A 65 1.64 2.89 14.17
C ASN A 65 0.40 2.43 13.42
N LYS A 66 -0.66 3.24 13.51
CA LYS A 66 -1.89 3.04 12.74
C LYS A 66 -1.73 3.68 11.38
N PHE A 67 -1.97 2.91 10.31
CA PHE A 67 -1.84 3.40 8.93
C PHE A 67 -3.02 2.99 8.04
N LEU A 68 -3.19 3.71 6.94
CA LEU A 68 -4.03 3.28 5.82
C LEU A 68 -3.22 3.38 4.53
N LEU A 69 -2.84 2.22 4.01
CA LEU A 69 -2.16 2.08 2.72
C LEU A 69 -3.20 1.90 1.61
N VAL A 70 -3.11 2.70 0.55
CA VAL A 70 -3.97 2.56 -0.62
C VAL A 70 -3.11 2.14 -1.81
N LEU A 71 -3.38 0.94 -2.34
CA LEU A 71 -2.78 0.41 -3.54
C LEU A 71 -3.78 0.55 -4.68
N ASP A 72 -3.53 1.46 -5.62
CA ASP A 72 -4.42 1.74 -6.74
C ASP A 72 -3.99 0.98 -8.00
N ASP A 73 -4.96 0.39 -8.71
CA ASP A 73 -4.81 -0.36 -9.97
C ASP A 73 -3.81 -1.54 -9.90
N VAL A 74 -3.97 -2.42 -8.90
CA VAL A 74 -3.11 -3.59 -8.70
C VAL A 74 -3.39 -4.68 -9.75
N TRP A 75 -2.35 -5.10 -10.47
CA TRP A 75 -2.42 -6.12 -11.54
C TRP A 75 -1.77 -7.44 -11.14
N ASP A 76 -0.88 -7.43 -10.14
CA ASP A 76 -0.22 -8.61 -9.61
C ASP A 76 -0.48 -8.76 -8.11
N ALA A 77 -1.07 -9.90 -7.73
CA ALA A 77 -1.34 -10.25 -6.34
C ALA A 77 -0.07 -10.65 -5.58
N GLN A 78 0.98 -11.13 -6.27
CA GLN A 78 2.23 -11.56 -5.65
C GLN A 78 2.91 -10.43 -4.88
N ILE A 79 2.70 -9.17 -5.29
CA ILE A 79 3.21 -8.01 -4.57
C ILE A 79 2.80 -8.00 -3.09
N TRP A 80 1.64 -8.59 -2.77
CA TRP A 80 1.20 -8.69 -1.39
C TRP A 80 2.10 -9.63 -0.60
N ASP A 81 2.21 -10.87 -1.06
CA ASP A 81 2.92 -11.92 -0.33
C ASP A 81 4.44 -11.71 -0.35
N ASP A 82 4.97 -11.26 -1.49
CA ASP A 82 6.40 -11.13 -1.70
C ASP A 82 6.97 -9.85 -1.09
N LEU A 83 6.24 -8.72 -1.13
CA LEU A 83 6.80 -7.41 -0.78
C LEU A 83 6.15 -6.75 0.43
N LEU A 84 4.81 -6.80 0.55
CA LEU A 84 4.09 -5.98 1.53
C LEU A 84 3.73 -6.71 2.82
N ARG A 85 3.53 -8.04 2.77
CA ARG A 85 3.00 -8.81 3.89
C ARG A 85 3.88 -8.69 5.13
N ASN A 86 5.19 -8.86 4.97
CA ASN A 86 6.16 -8.81 6.07
C ASN A 86 6.29 -7.40 6.68
N PRO A 87 6.62 -6.34 5.91
CA PRO A 87 6.86 -5.02 6.48
C PRO A 87 5.58 -4.36 7.05
N LEU A 88 4.39 -4.78 6.64
CA LEU A 88 3.12 -4.26 7.17
C LEU A 88 2.62 -5.00 8.42
N GLN A 89 3.18 -6.17 8.75
CA GLN A 89 2.68 -7.04 9.83
C GLN A 89 2.75 -6.39 11.22
N GLY A 90 3.71 -5.49 11.45
CA GLY A 90 3.91 -4.79 12.73
C GLY A 90 2.92 -3.65 13.01
N GLY A 91 1.97 -3.37 12.12
CA GLY A 91 1.02 -2.27 12.25
C GLY A 91 0.14 -2.34 13.50
N ALA A 92 -0.23 -1.18 14.04
CA ALA A 92 -1.16 -1.10 15.16
C ALA A 92 -2.57 -1.59 14.80
N ALA A 93 -3.36 -1.92 15.83
CA ALA A 93 -4.75 -2.28 15.66
C ALA A 93 -5.53 -1.19 14.89
N GLY A 94 -6.29 -1.62 13.88
CA GLY A 94 -7.03 -0.72 13.00
C GLY A 94 -6.24 -0.20 11.79
N SER A 95 -4.99 -0.65 11.58
CA SER A 95 -4.30 -0.49 10.31
C SER A 95 -5.04 -1.23 9.19
N ARG A 96 -5.05 -0.64 7.99
CA ARG A 96 -5.80 -1.14 6.84
C ARG A 96 -5.00 -1.00 5.55
N VAL A 97 -5.19 -1.96 4.64
CA VAL A 97 -4.75 -1.87 3.25
C VAL A 97 -6.00 -1.88 2.38
N LEU A 98 -6.14 -0.85 1.55
CA LEU A 98 -7.18 -0.69 0.55
C LEU A 98 -6.55 -0.97 -0.81
N VAL A 99 -7.05 -1.98 -1.50
CA VAL A 99 -6.61 -2.33 -2.84
C VAL A 99 -7.71 -1.97 -3.82
N THR A 100 -7.37 -1.30 -4.91
CA THR A 100 -8.24 -1.20 -6.08
C THR A 100 -7.60 -2.01 -7.21
N THR A 101 -8.42 -2.76 -7.93
CA THR A 101 -7.99 -3.56 -9.08
C THR A 101 -9.17 -3.68 -10.03
N ARG A 102 -8.90 -3.77 -11.33
CA ARG A 102 -9.91 -4.07 -12.35
C ARG A 102 -10.12 -5.57 -12.53
N ASN A 103 -9.28 -6.39 -11.90
CA ASN A 103 -9.29 -7.84 -12.03
C ASN A 103 -9.80 -8.50 -10.75
N ALA A 104 -11.02 -9.03 -10.79
CA ALA A 104 -11.61 -9.73 -9.65
C ALA A 104 -10.80 -10.97 -9.20
N GLY A 105 -10.03 -11.58 -10.13
CA GLY A 105 -9.12 -12.67 -9.81
C GLY A 105 -8.00 -12.25 -8.87
N ILE A 106 -7.44 -11.05 -9.07
CA ILE A 106 -6.41 -10.47 -8.18
C ILE A 106 -6.97 -10.20 -6.79
N ALA A 107 -8.17 -9.60 -6.72
CA ALA A 107 -8.84 -9.38 -5.44
C ALA A 107 -9.06 -10.70 -4.66
N ARG A 108 -9.43 -11.78 -5.37
CA ARG A 108 -9.61 -13.12 -4.78
C ARG A 108 -8.29 -13.73 -4.32
N GLN A 109 -7.22 -13.61 -5.11
CA GLN A 109 -5.88 -14.11 -4.75
C GLN A 109 -5.34 -13.41 -3.49
N MET A 110 -5.51 -12.09 -3.39
CA MET A 110 -5.13 -11.31 -2.21
C MET A 110 -6.05 -11.53 -1.00
N LYS A 111 -7.07 -12.40 -1.12
CA LYS A 111 -8.12 -12.64 -0.10
C LYS A 111 -8.76 -11.33 0.38
N ALA A 112 -8.89 -10.36 -0.52
CA ALA A 112 -9.41 -9.04 -0.18
C ALA A 112 -10.94 -9.12 0.01
N ALA A 113 -11.45 -8.48 1.05
CA ALA A 113 -12.89 -8.26 1.18
C ALA A 113 -13.33 -7.29 0.07
N THR A 114 -13.98 -7.84 -0.96
CA THR A 114 -14.48 -7.12 -2.13
C THR A 114 -15.77 -6.39 -1.78
N SER A 115 -15.83 -5.09 -2.06
CA SER A 115 -17.09 -4.34 -2.07
C SER A 115 -17.46 -4.09 -3.54
N THR A 116 -18.37 -4.89 -4.07
CA THR A 116 -19.10 -4.54 -5.30
C THR A 116 -20.05 -3.40 -4.96
N ARG A 117 -19.95 -2.29 -5.69
CA ARG A 117 -21.04 -1.32 -5.77
C ARG A 117 -22.03 -1.77 -6.82
#